data_AF-A0A3G1A5T5-F1
#
_entry.id   AF-A0A3G1A5T5-F1
#
_cell.length_a   1.000
_cell.length_b   1.000
_cell.length_c   1.000
_cell.angle_alpha   90.00
_cell.angle_beta   90.00
_cell.angle_gamma   90.00
#
_symmetry.space_group_name_H-M   'P 1'
#
loop_
_entity.id
_entity.type
_entity.pdbx_description
1 polymer ?
#
loop_
_entity_poly.entity_id
_entity_poly.type
_entity_poly.pdbx_seq_one_letter_code
_entity_poly.pdbx_strand_id
1 'polypeptide(L)'
;MTNSKVFLLAFIALLAFTASLVYAAPSLRQWTGTAPSMPLKVVVSNGELIVTDLSNDQYKYYSPQYNWPIPSDLDILEARVYSDGQNIYVRYKFQTLKSKYSPYVMLVMDFTPDNDMDGFDNWLPDWSDTNLPWKWDAIIGVNLGKKDSQPFVFYRSWNPQFVGSLAVDQDNAVIEAMVPLSALPDFPRNGKIRMVIVVFANDYGGIWDPGKKKNYDPEIGIVINEETFYACNVYDIAGQAPTNMEVYGNWKDGVQEVAVYYTVSTSNGVFTSVADYGRKVSYERSLAKMKLIYPPLPGQLRNWAGTPPLTSPGSTVVSNEAIITDPSNDQYKYYRPDWNWPITSDLDVLETRLYSDGQYLYIRVKLSTLKNKYSPYIMIPIDYTPDNPSDGFDNWLPGFSDTNLPWKWDVIIGINFGKSETQPFVFNHAWDPTFTGQLAVNQTQGVIEAKIPLSSLPGFPTNGKIKYTVIIFANSFGGVWDPGQNNAVDPSTGKTISEDDYASDVYDIAGQAPTSAEVYGGWGNGSQTVKTAFTAQLTNGLFVGITSA
;
A
#
# COMPACT_ATOMS: atom_id res chain seq x y z
N MET A 1 -68.47 -32.39 22.25
CA MET A 1 -67.08 -32.12 22.67
C MET A 1 -66.20 -32.32 21.46
N THR A 2 -65.85 -31.21 20.84
CA THR A 2 -65.59 -31.04 19.41
C THR A 2 -64.10 -31.09 19.06
N ASN A 3 -63.85 -31.46 17.80
CA ASN A 3 -62.61 -31.82 17.11
C ASN A 3 -61.50 -30.74 17.06
N SER A 4 -61.39 -29.85 18.04
CA SER A 4 -60.49 -28.70 17.98
C SER A 4 -59.01 -29.08 18.09
N LYS A 5 -58.68 -30.21 18.76
CA LYS A 5 -57.28 -30.65 18.92
C LYS A 5 -56.72 -31.32 17.66
N VAL A 6 -57.54 -32.01 16.88
CA VAL A 6 -57.11 -32.67 15.63
C VAL A 6 -56.89 -31.64 14.52
N PHE A 7 -57.74 -30.61 14.45
CA PHE A 7 -57.54 -29.51 13.50
C PHE A 7 -56.31 -28.67 13.84
N LEU A 8 -56.00 -28.43 15.12
CA LEU A 8 -54.81 -27.68 15.52
C LEU A 8 -53.52 -28.44 15.17
N LEU A 9 -53.49 -29.76 15.39
CA LEU A 9 -52.34 -30.60 15.02
C LEU A 9 -52.15 -30.73 13.50
N ALA A 10 -53.24 -30.83 12.73
CA ALA A 10 -53.18 -30.81 11.27
C ALA A 10 -52.73 -29.45 10.73
N PHE A 11 -53.14 -28.34 11.37
CA PHE A 11 -52.73 -26.99 10.98
C PHE A 11 -51.26 -26.72 11.32
N ILE A 12 -50.77 -27.20 12.48
CA ILE A 12 -49.34 -27.12 12.85
C ILE A 12 -48.49 -28.01 11.94
N ALA A 13 -48.97 -29.20 11.57
CA ALA A 13 -48.27 -30.07 10.63
C ALA A 13 -48.24 -29.46 9.21
N LEU A 14 -49.31 -28.80 8.76
CA LEU A 14 -49.35 -28.09 7.48
C LEU A 14 -48.49 -26.81 7.49
N LEU A 15 -48.43 -26.09 8.61
CA LEU A 15 -47.49 -24.98 8.84
C LEU A 15 -46.04 -25.46 8.91
N ALA A 16 -45.77 -26.63 9.50
CA ALA A 16 -44.44 -27.23 9.51
C ALA A 16 -44.04 -27.77 8.13
N PHE A 17 -44.99 -28.27 7.32
CA PHE A 17 -44.74 -28.72 5.94
C PHE A 17 -44.55 -27.54 4.97
N THR A 18 -45.23 -26.41 5.21
CA THR A 18 -45.03 -25.17 4.43
C THR A 18 -43.82 -24.37 4.90
N ALA A 19 -43.42 -24.47 6.17
CA ALA A 19 -42.16 -23.91 6.69
C ALA A 19 -40.93 -24.79 6.40
N SER A 20 -41.12 -26.07 6.03
CA SER A 20 -40.06 -26.98 5.56
C SER A 20 -39.97 -27.09 4.04
N LEU A 21 -40.68 -26.23 3.31
CA LEU A 21 -40.13 -25.64 2.09
C LEU A 21 -38.99 -24.69 2.51
N VAL A 22 -37.97 -25.26 3.15
CA VAL A 22 -36.62 -24.73 3.13
C VAL A 22 -36.35 -24.58 1.65
N TYR A 23 -36.33 -23.33 1.18
CA TYR A 23 -35.68 -22.99 -0.07
C TYR A 23 -34.29 -23.60 0.05
N ALA A 24 -34.09 -24.81 -0.48
CA ALA A 24 -32.76 -25.36 -0.62
C ALA A 24 -32.02 -24.28 -1.40
N ALA A 25 -30.99 -23.69 -0.78
CA ALA A 25 -30.12 -22.78 -1.49
C ALA A 25 -29.73 -23.49 -2.80
N PRO A 26 -29.88 -22.84 -3.96
CA PRO A 26 -29.61 -23.49 -5.23
C PRO A 26 -28.23 -24.14 -5.13
N SER A 27 -28.19 -25.46 -5.28
CA SER A 27 -26.95 -26.21 -5.12
C SER A 27 -25.97 -25.67 -6.15
N LEU A 28 -24.81 -25.22 -5.68
CA LEU A 28 -23.72 -24.80 -6.56
C LEU A 28 -23.49 -25.86 -7.62
N ARG A 29 -23.29 -25.41 -8.85
CA ARG A 29 -22.99 -26.32 -9.95
C ARG A 29 -21.73 -27.13 -9.65
N GLN A 30 -21.69 -28.38 -10.13
CA GLN A 30 -20.45 -29.13 -10.21
C GLN A 30 -19.60 -28.64 -11.39
N TRP A 31 -18.39 -28.18 -11.11
CA TRP A 31 -17.40 -27.80 -12.13
C TRP A 31 -16.46 -28.98 -12.35
N THR A 32 -16.20 -29.27 -13.62
CA THR A 32 -15.51 -30.47 -14.09
C THR A 32 -14.22 -30.15 -14.84
N GLY A 33 -13.99 -28.89 -15.17
CA GLY A 33 -12.75 -28.42 -15.76
C GLY A 33 -11.60 -28.48 -14.76
N THR A 34 -10.41 -28.83 -15.26
CA THR A 34 -9.20 -28.90 -14.44
C THR A 34 -8.51 -27.55 -14.44
N ALA A 35 -8.38 -26.95 -13.25
CA ALA A 35 -7.62 -25.71 -13.12
C ALA A 35 -6.12 -25.97 -13.34
N PRO A 36 -5.39 -25.02 -13.95
CA PRO A 36 -3.95 -25.09 -14.04
C PRO A 36 -3.32 -25.03 -12.64
N SER A 37 -2.22 -25.75 -12.44
CA SER A 37 -1.52 -25.81 -11.15
C SER A 37 -0.71 -24.56 -10.83
N MET A 38 -0.55 -23.65 -11.78
CA MET A 38 0.16 -22.39 -11.63
C MET A 38 -0.84 -21.21 -11.66
N PRO A 39 -0.62 -20.17 -10.83
CA PRO A 39 -1.40 -18.94 -10.88
C PRO A 39 -1.14 -18.16 -12.18
N LEU A 40 -1.99 -17.18 -12.48
CA LEU A 40 -1.93 -16.32 -13.68
C LEU A 40 -2.01 -17.11 -14.98
N LYS A 41 -2.86 -18.14 -15.00
CA LYS A 41 -3.10 -18.97 -16.18
C LYS A 41 -4.57 -18.95 -16.55
N VAL A 42 -4.80 -18.79 -17.84
CA VAL A 42 -6.13 -18.90 -18.45
C VAL A 42 -6.17 -20.14 -19.32
N VAL A 43 -7.14 -21.01 -19.09
CA VAL A 43 -7.36 -22.21 -19.89
C VAL A 43 -8.85 -22.42 -20.17
N VAL A 44 -9.15 -23.16 -21.23
CA VAL A 44 -10.47 -23.78 -21.40
C VAL A 44 -10.33 -25.28 -21.13
N SER A 45 -11.10 -25.80 -20.18
CA SER A 45 -11.13 -27.22 -19.83
C SER A 45 -12.58 -27.66 -19.66
N ASN A 46 -13.00 -28.74 -20.34
CA ASN A 46 -14.40 -29.23 -20.31
C ASN A 46 -15.46 -28.15 -20.61
N GLY A 47 -15.15 -27.22 -21.51
CA GLY A 47 -16.06 -26.12 -21.86
C GLY A 47 -16.12 -24.99 -20.84
N GLU A 48 -15.32 -25.06 -19.78
CA GLU A 48 -15.20 -24.03 -18.75
C GLU A 48 -13.96 -23.19 -19.06
N LEU A 49 -14.14 -21.88 -19.19
CA LEU A 49 -13.04 -20.93 -19.04
C LEU A 49 -12.64 -20.92 -17.57
N ILE A 50 -11.35 -21.10 -17.28
CA ILE A 50 -10.80 -21.06 -15.93
C ILE A 50 -9.65 -20.05 -15.95
N VAL A 51 -9.74 -19.06 -15.07
CA VAL A 51 -8.72 -18.04 -14.82
C VAL A 51 -8.23 -18.25 -13.39
N THR A 52 -6.97 -18.61 -13.22
CA THR A 52 -6.33 -18.68 -11.89
C THR A 52 -5.58 -17.39 -11.61
N ASP A 53 -5.63 -16.96 -10.36
CA ASP A 53 -4.95 -15.76 -9.90
C ASP A 53 -3.87 -16.07 -8.85
N LEU A 54 -3.09 -15.04 -8.50
CA LEU A 54 -2.24 -15.12 -7.32
C LEU A 54 -3.09 -15.03 -6.05
N SER A 55 -2.42 -14.99 -4.92
CA SER A 55 -3.09 -14.81 -3.63
C SER A 55 -2.41 -13.65 -2.92
N ASN A 56 -3.19 -12.85 -2.21
CA ASN A 56 -2.79 -11.61 -1.55
C ASN A 56 -2.29 -10.54 -2.52
N ASP A 57 -2.80 -10.56 -3.75
CA ASP A 57 -2.44 -9.64 -4.82
C ASP A 57 -3.52 -8.61 -5.13
N GLN A 58 -4.63 -8.65 -4.40
CA GLN A 58 -5.55 -7.53 -4.31
C GLN A 58 -4.88 -6.26 -3.75
N TYR A 59 -5.34 -5.10 -4.21
CA TYR A 59 -4.95 -3.81 -3.66
C TYR A 59 -5.49 -3.61 -2.25
N LYS A 60 -4.65 -3.05 -1.36
CA LYS A 60 -4.95 -2.94 0.07
C LYS A 60 -5.06 -1.48 0.48
N TYR A 61 -6.28 -0.96 0.46
CA TYR A 61 -6.59 0.35 1.05
C TYR A 61 -7.32 0.15 2.37
N TYR A 62 -6.95 0.89 3.41
CA TYR A 62 -7.70 0.91 4.67
C TYR A 62 -7.89 2.33 5.18
N SER A 63 -9.04 2.59 5.80
CA SER A 63 -9.22 3.79 6.63
C SER A 63 -9.04 3.40 8.09
N PRO A 64 -8.26 4.15 8.89
CA PRO A 64 -8.25 3.96 10.34
C PRO A 64 -9.64 4.13 10.98
N GLN A 65 -10.55 4.81 10.31
CA GLN A 65 -11.92 5.08 10.79
C GLN A 65 -12.91 3.96 10.42
N TYR A 66 -12.55 3.07 9.47
CA TYR A 66 -13.44 2.03 8.96
C TYR A 66 -12.71 0.69 8.83
N ASN A 67 -13.23 -0.35 9.49
CA ASN A 67 -12.80 -1.74 9.28
C ASN A 67 -13.36 -2.35 7.97
N TRP A 68 -13.66 -1.50 6.99
CA TRP A 68 -14.33 -1.81 5.74
C TRP A 68 -13.67 -1.03 4.58
N PRO A 69 -13.49 -1.65 3.40
CA PRO A 69 -13.79 -3.04 3.06
C PRO A 69 -12.82 -4.03 3.72
N ILE A 70 -13.18 -5.33 3.76
CA ILE A 70 -12.28 -6.39 4.23
C ILE A 70 -11.40 -6.82 3.04
N PRO A 71 -10.11 -6.45 2.97
CA PRO A 71 -9.33 -6.63 1.74
C PRO A 71 -9.17 -8.10 1.34
N SER A 72 -9.07 -9.02 2.31
CA SER A 72 -8.98 -10.45 2.01
C SER A 72 -10.24 -11.04 1.37
N ASP A 73 -11.39 -10.34 1.48
CA ASP A 73 -12.63 -10.75 0.81
C ASP A 73 -12.71 -10.24 -0.65
N LEU A 74 -11.70 -9.49 -1.10
CA LEU A 74 -11.61 -8.93 -2.45
C LEU A 74 -10.53 -9.60 -3.31
N ASP A 75 -9.78 -10.53 -2.71
CA ASP A 75 -8.70 -11.32 -3.36
C ASP A 75 -9.31 -12.51 -4.09
N ILE A 76 -9.43 -12.42 -5.41
CA ILE A 76 -9.92 -13.53 -6.21
C ILE A 76 -8.78 -14.52 -6.43
N LEU A 77 -9.02 -15.81 -6.23
CA LEU A 77 -8.03 -16.87 -6.47
C LEU A 77 -8.32 -17.63 -7.77
N GLU A 78 -9.60 -17.72 -8.12
CA GLU A 78 -10.04 -18.41 -9.31
C GLU A 78 -11.38 -17.84 -9.79
N ALA A 79 -11.47 -17.59 -11.09
CA ALA A 79 -12.74 -17.32 -11.75
C ALA A 79 -13.03 -18.40 -12.79
N ARG A 80 -14.30 -18.79 -12.89
CA ARG A 80 -14.76 -19.72 -13.93
C ARG A 80 -15.96 -19.18 -14.67
N VAL A 81 -15.98 -19.37 -15.99
CA VAL A 81 -17.11 -19.03 -16.84
C VAL A 81 -17.49 -20.25 -17.67
N TYR A 82 -18.77 -20.55 -17.73
CA TYR A 82 -19.30 -21.63 -18.57
C TYR A 82 -20.63 -21.22 -19.19
N SER A 83 -20.93 -21.68 -20.39
CA SER A 83 -22.27 -21.61 -20.96
C SER A 83 -22.76 -22.97 -21.48
N ASP A 84 -24.02 -23.31 -21.22
CA ASP A 84 -24.71 -24.49 -21.78
C ASP A 84 -25.51 -24.14 -23.05
N GLY A 85 -25.37 -22.92 -23.58
CA GLY A 85 -26.17 -22.43 -24.70
C GLY A 85 -27.57 -21.92 -24.35
N GLN A 86 -28.00 -22.03 -23.08
CA GLN A 86 -29.22 -21.40 -22.55
C GLN A 86 -28.90 -20.36 -21.48
N ASN A 87 -27.94 -20.66 -20.62
CA ASN A 87 -27.47 -19.82 -19.53
C ASN A 87 -25.96 -19.67 -19.61
N ILE A 88 -25.47 -18.60 -18.99
CA ILE A 88 -24.07 -18.40 -18.64
C ILE A 88 -23.94 -18.46 -17.13
N TYR A 89 -22.93 -19.17 -16.66
CA TYR A 89 -22.60 -19.38 -15.26
C TYR A 89 -21.25 -18.75 -15.01
N VAL A 90 -21.15 -17.96 -13.95
CA VAL A 90 -19.91 -17.33 -13.53
C VAL A 90 -19.68 -17.66 -12.06
N ARG A 91 -18.52 -18.24 -11.76
CA ARG A 91 -18.10 -18.54 -10.39
C ARG A 91 -16.85 -17.73 -10.07
N TYR A 92 -16.87 -17.11 -8.89
CA TYR A 92 -15.73 -16.41 -8.29
C TYR A 92 -15.38 -17.12 -6.99
N LYS A 93 -14.12 -17.52 -6.84
CA LYS A 93 -13.57 -18.06 -5.60
C LYS A 93 -12.58 -17.05 -5.04
N PHE A 94 -12.83 -16.59 -3.83
CA PHE A 94 -11.98 -15.64 -3.13
C PHE A 94 -11.09 -16.34 -2.11
N GLN A 95 -10.09 -15.61 -1.62
CA GLN A 95 -9.23 -16.07 -0.53
C GLN A 95 -10.02 -16.24 0.77
N THR A 96 -10.84 -15.26 1.11
CA THR A 96 -11.83 -15.35 2.18
C THR A 96 -13.17 -14.77 1.72
N LEU A 97 -14.24 -15.06 2.45
CA LEU A 97 -15.52 -14.37 2.28
C LEU A 97 -16.18 -14.13 3.65
N LYS A 98 -15.41 -13.51 4.55
CA LYS A 98 -15.83 -13.21 5.93
C LYS A 98 -17.10 -12.35 5.94
N SER A 99 -17.18 -11.42 5.00
CA SER A 99 -18.41 -10.72 4.65
C SER A 99 -18.73 -10.96 3.17
N LYS A 100 -19.87 -11.62 2.92
CA LYS A 100 -20.43 -11.76 1.57
C LYS A 100 -20.78 -10.41 0.92
N TYR A 101 -20.85 -9.34 1.70
CA TYR A 101 -21.16 -8.01 1.18
C TYR A 101 -19.93 -7.29 0.65
N SER A 102 -18.71 -7.76 0.93
CA SER A 102 -17.47 -7.07 0.58
C SER A 102 -17.26 -6.97 -0.93
N PRO A 103 -17.35 -8.06 -1.71
CA PRO A 103 -17.05 -8.00 -3.14
C PRO A 103 -18.21 -7.44 -3.95
N TYR A 104 -17.87 -6.56 -4.90
CA TYR A 104 -18.66 -6.23 -6.07
C TYR A 104 -17.85 -6.72 -7.27
N VAL A 105 -18.35 -7.69 -8.03
CA VAL A 105 -17.62 -8.27 -9.17
C VAL A 105 -18.34 -8.06 -10.48
N MET A 106 -17.57 -7.85 -11.56
CA MET A 106 -18.08 -7.76 -12.92
C MET A 106 -17.29 -8.68 -13.86
N LEU A 107 -18.00 -9.50 -14.63
CA LEU A 107 -17.52 -10.10 -15.87
C LEU A 107 -17.93 -9.17 -17.02
N VAL A 108 -16.96 -8.52 -17.66
CA VAL A 108 -17.17 -7.63 -18.80
C VAL A 108 -16.81 -8.38 -20.08
N MET A 109 -17.64 -8.24 -21.12
CA MET A 109 -17.54 -9.02 -22.34
C MET A 109 -17.71 -8.15 -23.59
N ASP A 110 -16.89 -8.44 -24.59
CA ASP A 110 -16.94 -7.92 -25.96
C ASP A 110 -17.15 -9.11 -26.90
N PHE A 111 -18.26 -9.06 -27.65
CA PHE A 111 -18.74 -10.13 -28.53
C PHE A 111 -18.15 -10.04 -29.95
N THR A 112 -17.46 -8.96 -30.27
CA THR A 112 -16.81 -8.70 -31.56
C THR A 112 -15.32 -8.33 -31.36
N PRO A 113 -14.52 -9.20 -30.71
CA PRO A 113 -13.20 -8.85 -30.22
C PRO A 113 -12.12 -8.66 -31.28
N ASP A 114 -12.45 -8.82 -32.56
CA ASP A 114 -11.55 -8.50 -33.67
C ASP A 114 -11.67 -7.00 -34.07
N ASN A 115 -12.56 -6.23 -33.44
CA ASN A 115 -12.74 -4.78 -33.64
C ASN A 115 -12.97 -4.05 -32.31
N ASP A 116 -11.93 -3.41 -31.78
CA ASP A 116 -11.94 -2.79 -30.44
C ASP A 116 -12.99 -1.67 -30.24
N MET A 117 -13.68 -1.20 -31.30
CA MET A 117 -14.50 0.01 -31.29
C MET A 117 -16.00 -0.20 -31.61
N ASP A 118 -16.47 -1.42 -31.84
CA ASP A 118 -17.87 -1.70 -32.25
C ASP A 118 -18.84 -2.08 -31.11
N GLY A 119 -18.36 -2.17 -29.88
CA GLY A 119 -19.20 -2.31 -28.69
C GLY A 119 -19.97 -1.04 -28.30
N PHE A 120 -20.59 -1.08 -27.12
CA PHE A 120 -21.41 0.01 -26.59
C PHE A 120 -20.57 1.18 -26.08
N ASP A 121 -19.80 0.94 -25.03
CA ASP A 121 -18.99 1.95 -24.34
C ASP A 121 -17.64 1.36 -23.93
N ASN A 122 -16.65 2.21 -23.76
CA ASN A 122 -15.37 1.82 -23.17
C ASN A 122 -15.43 1.97 -21.63
N TRP A 123 -16.23 2.91 -21.12
CA TRP A 123 -16.44 3.09 -19.69
C TRP A 123 -17.21 1.93 -19.08
N LEU A 124 -16.76 1.43 -17.94
CA LEU A 124 -17.61 0.66 -17.04
C LEU A 124 -18.61 1.63 -16.36
N PRO A 125 -19.68 1.15 -15.71
CA PRO A 125 -20.72 2.02 -15.12
C PRO A 125 -20.13 3.20 -14.37
N ASP A 126 -20.60 4.43 -14.66
CA ASP A 126 -19.95 5.70 -14.31
C ASP A 126 -19.44 5.77 -12.85
N TRP A 127 -20.12 5.13 -11.90
CA TRP A 127 -19.70 5.04 -10.50
C TRP A 127 -18.48 4.13 -10.23
N SER A 128 -17.89 3.52 -11.26
CA SER A 128 -16.67 2.71 -11.18
C SER A 128 -15.41 3.51 -11.52
N ASP A 129 -15.55 4.66 -12.18
CA ASP A 129 -14.43 5.47 -12.69
C ASP A 129 -13.38 4.66 -13.47
N THR A 130 -13.83 3.60 -14.15
CA THR A 130 -12.97 2.60 -14.81
C THR A 130 -13.28 2.53 -16.30
N ASN A 131 -12.25 2.49 -17.14
CA ASN A 131 -12.37 2.39 -18.59
C ASN A 131 -11.66 1.15 -19.13
N LEU A 132 -12.10 0.67 -20.28
CA LEU A 132 -11.46 -0.42 -21.01
C LEU A 132 -10.77 0.13 -22.27
N PRO A 133 -9.65 -0.47 -22.71
CA PRO A 133 -9.02 -0.10 -23.98
C PRO A 133 -9.80 -0.60 -25.21
N TRP A 134 -10.98 -1.18 -25.01
CA TRP A 134 -11.94 -1.59 -26.04
C TRP A 134 -13.37 -1.36 -25.55
N LYS A 135 -14.32 -1.29 -26.46
CA LYS A 135 -15.73 -1.18 -26.08
C LYS A 135 -16.31 -2.54 -25.70
N TRP A 136 -17.11 -2.60 -24.64
CA TRP A 136 -17.82 -3.81 -24.23
C TRP A 136 -19.24 -3.88 -24.82
N ASP A 137 -19.77 -5.09 -24.97
CA ASP A 137 -21.16 -5.36 -25.36
C ASP A 137 -22.05 -5.70 -24.17
N ALA A 138 -21.48 -6.42 -23.20
CA ALA A 138 -22.21 -6.84 -22.02
C ALA A 138 -21.36 -6.86 -20.75
N ILE A 139 -22.02 -6.63 -19.62
CA ILE A 139 -21.46 -6.80 -18.28
C ILE A 139 -22.41 -7.66 -17.47
N ILE A 140 -21.91 -8.74 -16.89
CA ILE A 140 -22.61 -9.48 -15.82
C ILE A 140 -21.96 -9.10 -14.51
N GLY A 141 -22.72 -8.54 -13.58
CA GLY A 141 -22.18 -8.21 -12.27
C GLY A 141 -22.99 -8.77 -11.10
N VAL A 142 -22.30 -8.85 -9.97
CA VAL A 142 -22.85 -9.28 -8.69
C VAL A 142 -22.57 -8.18 -7.67
N ASN A 143 -23.63 -7.70 -7.02
CA ASN A 143 -23.55 -6.74 -5.93
C ASN A 143 -24.53 -7.14 -4.82
N LEU A 144 -23.97 -7.81 -3.81
CA LEU A 144 -24.71 -8.34 -2.67
C LEU A 144 -25.12 -7.25 -1.66
N GLY A 145 -24.74 -5.99 -1.82
CA GLY A 145 -25.14 -4.89 -0.92
C GLY A 145 -26.43 -4.17 -1.32
N LYS A 146 -26.86 -4.34 -2.58
CA LYS A 146 -28.06 -3.68 -3.13
C LYS A 146 -29.19 -4.65 -3.42
N LYS A 147 -28.83 -5.85 -3.92
CA LYS A 147 -29.75 -6.86 -4.48
C LYS A 147 -29.20 -8.27 -4.25
N ASP A 148 -29.35 -8.75 -3.02
CA ASP A 148 -28.75 -10.00 -2.51
C ASP A 148 -29.23 -11.28 -3.21
N SER A 149 -30.22 -11.20 -4.10
CA SER A 149 -30.90 -12.36 -4.69
C SER A 149 -30.63 -12.58 -6.18
N GLN A 150 -30.07 -11.60 -6.90
CA GLN A 150 -29.95 -11.68 -8.36
C GLN A 150 -28.69 -10.96 -8.87
N PRO A 151 -28.02 -11.52 -9.91
CA PRO A 151 -27.04 -10.77 -10.66
C PRO A 151 -27.73 -9.70 -11.53
N PHE A 152 -26.95 -8.75 -12.03
CA PHE A 152 -27.41 -7.75 -12.98
C PHE A 152 -26.65 -7.86 -14.30
N VAL A 153 -27.30 -7.43 -15.36
CA VAL A 153 -26.78 -7.43 -16.73
C VAL A 153 -26.89 -6.03 -17.31
N PHE A 154 -25.78 -5.46 -17.73
CA PHE A 154 -25.78 -4.39 -18.72
C PHE A 154 -25.61 -5.03 -20.09
N TYR A 155 -26.51 -4.75 -21.03
CA TYR A 155 -26.39 -5.22 -22.40
C TYR A 155 -26.60 -4.02 -23.33
N ARG A 156 -25.50 -3.53 -23.91
CA ARG A 156 -25.44 -2.33 -24.75
C ARG A 156 -26.32 -1.16 -24.25
N SER A 157 -26.28 -0.93 -22.94
CA SER A 157 -27.17 -0.02 -22.24
C SER A 157 -26.59 0.30 -20.88
N TRP A 158 -26.81 1.53 -20.40
CA TRP A 158 -26.51 1.95 -19.03
C TRP A 158 -27.62 1.60 -18.02
N ASN A 159 -28.69 0.95 -18.47
CA ASN A 159 -29.79 0.55 -17.61
C ASN A 159 -29.72 -0.97 -17.34
N PRO A 160 -29.39 -1.40 -16.11
CA PRO A 160 -29.17 -2.80 -15.81
C PRO A 160 -30.48 -3.58 -15.70
N GLN A 161 -30.48 -4.82 -16.19
CA GLN A 161 -31.53 -5.79 -15.95
C GLN A 161 -31.12 -6.75 -14.83
N PHE A 162 -31.96 -6.92 -13.83
CA PHE A 162 -31.74 -7.88 -12.75
C PHE A 162 -32.40 -9.21 -13.10
N VAL A 163 -31.60 -10.21 -13.44
CA VAL A 163 -32.06 -11.46 -14.05
C VAL A 163 -31.20 -12.63 -13.59
N GLY A 164 -31.79 -13.83 -13.55
CA GLY A 164 -31.06 -15.03 -13.16
C GLY A 164 -31.08 -15.29 -11.65
N SER A 165 -30.10 -16.05 -11.18
CA SER A 165 -29.99 -16.48 -9.78
C SER A 165 -28.56 -16.41 -9.27
N LEU A 166 -28.43 -16.24 -7.96
CA LEU A 166 -27.14 -16.16 -7.27
C LEU A 166 -27.08 -17.21 -6.16
N ALA A 167 -25.93 -17.85 -6.02
CA ALA A 167 -25.59 -18.75 -4.92
C ALA A 167 -24.31 -18.25 -4.24
N VAL A 168 -24.28 -18.32 -2.91
CA VAL A 168 -23.13 -17.90 -2.10
C VAL A 168 -22.80 -19.00 -1.10
N ASP A 169 -21.56 -19.46 -1.12
CA ASP A 169 -21.00 -20.41 -0.16
C ASP A 169 -19.86 -19.69 0.57
N GLN A 170 -20.19 -19.09 1.72
CA GLN A 170 -19.23 -18.33 2.51
C GLN A 170 -18.13 -19.21 3.11
N ASP A 171 -18.45 -20.47 3.43
CA ASP A 171 -17.50 -21.39 4.06
C ASP A 171 -16.37 -21.76 3.10
N ASN A 172 -16.67 -21.86 1.79
CA ASN A 172 -15.69 -22.10 0.74
C ASN A 172 -15.26 -20.83 0.00
N ALA A 173 -15.72 -19.64 0.43
CA ALA A 173 -15.47 -18.34 -0.19
C ALA A 173 -15.85 -18.27 -1.69
N VAL A 174 -17.02 -18.81 -2.04
CA VAL A 174 -17.49 -18.90 -3.43
C VAL A 174 -18.76 -18.08 -3.65
N ILE A 175 -18.81 -17.35 -4.76
CA ILE A 175 -20.00 -16.69 -5.30
C ILE A 175 -20.24 -17.24 -6.71
N GLU A 176 -21.47 -17.69 -7.00
CA GLU A 176 -21.85 -18.21 -8.32
C GLU A 176 -23.12 -17.53 -8.83
N ALA A 177 -23.03 -16.93 -10.01
CA ALA A 177 -24.13 -16.31 -10.72
C ALA A 177 -24.53 -17.16 -11.94
N MET A 178 -25.83 -17.32 -12.15
CA MET A 178 -26.40 -17.89 -13.37
C MET A 178 -27.27 -16.82 -14.04
N VAL A 179 -27.00 -16.53 -15.30
CA VAL A 179 -27.73 -15.54 -16.10
C VAL A 179 -28.29 -16.22 -17.36
N PRO A 180 -29.58 -16.02 -17.70
CA PRO A 180 -30.11 -16.54 -18.95
C PRO A 180 -29.52 -15.79 -20.15
N LEU A 181 -29.09 -16.52 -21.18
CA LEU A 181 -28.57 -15.92 -22.42
C LEU A 181 -29.62 -15.09 -23.18
N SER A 182 -30.92 -15.23 -22.86
CA SER A 182 -31.94 -14.33 -23.39
C SER A 182 -31.76 -12.87 -22.96
N ALA A 183 -31.01 -12.60 -21.88
CA ALA A 183 -30.59 -11.26 -21.48
C ALA A 183 -29.34 -10.77 -22.23
N LEU A 184 -28.71 -11.63 -23.05
CA LEU A 184 -27.50 -11.38 -23.84
C LEU A 184 -27.73 -11.83 -25.29
N PRO A 185 -28.66 -11.20 -26.04
CA PRO A 185 -29.19 -11.75 -27.28
C PRO A 185 -28.12 -11.94 -28.38
N ASP A 186 -27.05 -11.13 -28.38
CA ASP A 186 -25.95 -11.25 -29.35
C ASP A 186 -24.79 -12.12 -28.85
N PHE A 187 -24.94 -12.86 -27.74
CA PHE A 187 -23.89 -13.74 -27.21
C PHE A 187 -23.40 -14.72 -28.30
N PRO A 188 -22.09 -14.70 -28.66
CA PRO A 188 -21.58 -15.46 -29.79
C PRO A 188 -21.74 -16.97 -29.60
N ARG A 189 -22.65 -17.56 -30.38
CA ARG A 189 -22.76 -19.03 -30.46
C ARG A 189 -21.57 -19.64 -31.18
N ASN A 190 -21.08 -19.01 -32.23
CA ASN A 190 -19.87 -19.42 -32.94
C ASN A 190 -19.02 -18.17 -33.19
N GLY A 191 -17.82 -18.12 -32.65
CA GLY A 191 -16.97 -16.93 -32.78
C GLY A 191 -15.97 -16.83 -31.64
N LYS A 192 -15.65 -15.59 -31.26
CA LYS A 192 -14.76 -15.27 -30.15
C LYS A 192 -15.47 -14.29 -29.22
N ILE A 193 -15.10 -14.30 -27.95
CA ILE A 193 -15.52 -13.32 -26.96
C ILE A 193 -14.28 -12.87 -26.21
N ARG A 194 -14.05 -11.56 -26.12
CA ARG A 194 -13.03 -11.00 -25.22
C ARG A 194 -13.68 -10.69 -23.88
N MET A 195 -12.98 -11.02 -22.81
CA MET A 195 -13.51 -10.91 -21.45
C MET A 195 -12.46 -10.35 -20.48
N VAL A 196 -12.93 -9.70 -19.44
CA VAL A 196 -12.17 -9.32 -18.24
C VAL A 196 -13.05 -9.48 -17.00
N ILE A 197 -12.46 -9.91 -15.89
CA ILE A 197 -13.14 -9.98 -14.58
C ILE A 197 -12.46 -9.00 -13.64
N VAL A 198 -13.24 -8.06 -13.15
CA VAL A 198 -12.80 -7.01 -12.23
C VAL A 198 -13.54 -7.13 -10.91
N VAL A 199 -12.82 -6.94 -9.82
CA VAL A 199 -13.32 -6.93 -8.45
C VAL A 199 -13.21 -5.52 -7.90
N PHE A 200 -14.30 -5.03 -7.35
CA PHE A 200 -14.40 -3.79 -6.61
C PHE A 200 -14.79 -4.08 -5.17
N ALA A 201 -14.52 -3.14 -4.28
CA ALA A 201 -15.14 -3.14 -2.96
C ALA A 201 -16.54 -2.54 -3.03
N ASN A 202 -17.48 -3.13 -2.31
CA ASN A 202 -18.85 -2.65 -2.25
C ASN A 202 -19.00 -1.55 -1.17
N ASP A 203 -19.72 -0.46 -1.50
CA ASP A 203 -20.13 0.58 -0.55
C ASP A 203 -21.66 0.63 -0.48
N TYR A 204 -22.26 -0.26 0.29
CA TYR A 204 -23.72 -0.33 0.51
C TYR A 204 -24.55 -0.30 -0.79
N GLY A 205 -24.08 -1.02 -1.82
CA GLY A 205 -24.73 -1.08 -3.13
C GLY A 205 -24.12 -0.16 -4.20
N GLY A 206 -23.12 0.64 -3.85
CA GLY A 206 -22.21 1.32 -4.77
C GLY A 206 -20.82 0.65 -4.83
N ILE A 207 -19.88 1.31 -5.48
CA ILE A 207 -18.45 0.96 -5.42
C ILE A 207 -17.78 1.85 -4.38
N TRP A 208 -16.94 1.24 -3.57
CA TRP A 208 -16.15 1.94 -2.56
C TRP A 208 -14.97 2.64 -3.23
N ASP A 209 -14.97 3.96 -3.16
CA ASP A 209 -13.94 4.84 -3.73
C ASP A 209 -12.91 5.21 -2.64
N PRO A 210 -11.66 4.72 -2.74
CA PRO A 210 -10.64 5.01 -1.74
C PRO A 210 -10.17 6.47 -1.71
N GLY A 211 -10.26 7.20 -2.82
CA GLY A 211 -9.90 8.61 -2.91
C GLY A 211 -10.89 9.50 -2.16
N LYS A 212 -12.20 9.28 -2.37
CA LYS A 212 -13.26 10.01 -1.65
C LYS A 212 -13.25 9.75 -0.15
N LYS A 213 -12.80 8.57 0.28
CA LYS A 213 -12.78 8.15 1.69
C LYS A 213 -11.49 8.49 2.42
N LYS A 214 -10.52 9.13 1.73
CA LYS A 214 -9.21 9.49 2.28
C LYS A 214 -8.47 8.29 2.89
N ASN A 215 -8.47 7.16 2.19
CA ASN A 215 -7.90 5.91 2.69
C ASN A 215 -6.36 5.96 2.70
N TYR A 216 -5.74 5.08 3.48
CA TYR A 216 -4.31 4.91 3.53
C TYR A 216 -3.91 3.57 2.93
N ASP A 217 -2.81 3.58 2.18
CA ASP A 217 -2.16 2.39 1.66
C ASP A 217 -0.97 2.00 2.55
N PRO A 218 -0.98 0.82 3.23
CA PRO A 218 0.13 0.36 4.07
C PRO A 218 1.36 -0.10 3.30
N GLU A 219 1.20 -0.47 2.03
CA GLU A 219 2.27 -1.04 1.24
C GLU A 219 3.22 0.06 0.77
N ILE A 220 2.67 1.21 0.39
CA ILE A 220 3.46 2.38 -0.01
C ILE A 220 3.51 3.50 1.03
N GLY A 221 2.66 3.44 2.05
CA GLY A 221 2.59 4.42 3.12
C GLY A 221 2.16 5.80 2.64
N ILE A 222 1.01 5.90 1.96
CA ILE A 222 0.44 7.17 1.46
C ILE A 222 -1.05 7.26 1.80
N VAL A 223 -1.52 8.46 2.20
CA VAL A 223 -2.96 8.76 2.20
C VAL A 223 -3.41 9.09 0.79
N ILE A 224 -4.27 8.24 0.26
CA ILE A 224 -4.96 8.39 -1.00
C ILE A 224 -6.06 9.43 -0.80
N ASN A 225 -6.04 10.50 -1.58
CA ASN A 225 -7.12 11.46 -1.64
C ASN A 225 -7.18 12.09 -3.05
N GLU A 226 -8.34 12.62 -3.42
CA GLU A 226 -8.59 13.17 -4.76
C GLU A 226 -7.68 14.35 -5.15
N GLU A 227 -7.01 14.99 -4.18
CA GLU A 227 -6.15 16.17 -4.41
C GLU A 227 -4.68 15.81 -4.68
N THR A 228 -4.18 14.69 -4.13
CA THR A 228 -2.75 14.32 -4.20
C THR A 228 -2.49 13.00 -4.92
N PHE A 229 -3.33 11.98 -4.72
CA PHE A 229 -3.17 10.64 -5.28
C PHE A 229 -4.52 9.99 -5.49
N TYR A 230 -4.92 9.82 -6.75
CA TYR A 230 -6.11 9.05 -7.09
C TYR A 230 -5.74 7.57 -7.12
N ALA A 231 -6.42 6.75 -6.31
CA ALA A 231 -6.26 5.30 -6.34
C ALA A 231 -7.36 4.63 -7.15
N CYS A 232 -6.98 3.52 -7.78
CA CYS A 232 -7.86 2.65 -8.51
C CYS A 232 -9.06 2.16 -7.65
N ASN A 233 -10.29 2.25 -8.18
CA ASN A 233 -11.49 1.69 -7.56
C ASN A 233 -11.56 0.16 -7.69
N VAL A 234 -10.86 -0.41 -8.69
CA VAL A 234 -10.67 -1.85 -8.84
C VAL A 234 -9.72 -2.32 -7.74
N TYR A 235 -10.14 -3.32 -6.98
CA TYR A 235 -9.34 -3.94 -5.92
C TYR A 235 -8.58 -5.17 -6.43
N ASP A 236 -9.11 -5.85 -7.44
CA ASP A 236 -8.47 -7.04 -8.01
C ASP A 236 -8.94 -7.30 -9.44
N ILE A 237 -8.11 -7.98 -10.25
CA ILE A 237 -8.40 -8.33 -11.64
C ILE A 237 -7.96 -9.76 -11.88
N ALA A 238 -8.93 -10.65 -12.18
CA ALA A 238 -8.65 -12.07 -12.28
C ALA A 238 -7.57 -12.38 -13.34
N GLY A 239 -6.47 -12.98 -12.88
CA GLY A 239 -5.34 -13.39 -13.73
C GLY A 239 -4.29 -12.28 -13.92
N GLN A 240 -4.35 -11.20 -13.16
CA GLN A 240 -3.41 -10.09 -13.21
C GLN A 240 -2.48 -10.09 -12.00
N ALA A 241 -1.17 -10.18 -12.24
CA ALA A 241 -0.23 -9.76 -11.22
C ALA A 241 -0.29 -8.24 -11.05
N PRO A 242 -0.55 -7.70 -9.85
CA PRO A 242 -0.59 -6.27 -9.60
C PRO A 242 0.77 -5.64 -9.87
N THR A 243 0.75 -4.42 -10.40
CA THR A 243 1.94 -3.58 -10.47
C THR A 243 1.65 -2.22 -9.87
N ASN A 244 2.59 -1.64 -9.11
CA ASN A 244 2.39 -0.37 -8.41
C ASN A 244 2.01 0.81 -9.34
N MET A 245 2.32 0.72 -10.64
CA MET A 245 1.94 1.72 -11.64
C MET A 245 0.47 1.66 -12.06
N GLU A 246 -0.24 0.59 -11.71
CA GLU A 246 -1.67 0.39 -12.01
C GLU A 246 -2.57 0.87 -10.86
N VAL A 247 -1.96 1.28 -9.75
CA VAL A 247 -2.65 1.61 -8.48
C VAL A 247 -2.88 3.11 -8.33
N TYR A 248 -1.97 3.96 -8.82
CA TYR A 248 -2.03 5.42 -8.63
C TYR A 248 -1.88 6.21 -9.94
N GLY A 249 -2.65 7.30 -10.07
CA GLY A 249 -2.57 8.25 -11.18
C GLY A 249 -2.85 9.69 -10.74
N ASN A 250 -2.38 10.68 -11.53
CA ASN A 250 -2.63 12.11 -11.28
C ASN A 250 -3.77 12.62 -12.18
N TRP A 251 -4.81 13.19 -11.56
CA TRP A 251 -6.10 13.50 -12.19
C TRP A 251 -6.14 14.90 -12.79
N LYS A 252 -5.20 15.21 -13.70
CA LYS A 252 -5.50 16.32 -14.63
C LYS A 252 -6.29 15.85 -15.84
N ASP A 253 -6.06 14.63 -16.33
CA ASP A 253 -6.76 14.03 -17.49
C ASP A 253 -6.76 12.47 -17.49
N GLY A 254 -6.46 11.81 -16.36
CA GLY A 254 -6.11 10.38 -16.34
C GLY A 254 -7.28 9.42 -16.14
N VAL A 255 -7.57 8.59 -17.15
CA VAL A 255 -8.51 7.47 -17.07
C VAL A 255 -7.76 6.18 -16.73
N GLN A 256 -8.30 5.34 -15.84
CA GLN A 256 -7.75 4.01 -15.63
C GLN A 256 -8.21 3.06 -16.74
N GLU A 257 -7.28 2.62 -17.58
CA GLU A 257 -7.51 1.55 -18.53
C GLU A 257 -7.16 0.18 -17.92
N VAL A 258 -8.15 -0.70 -17.83
CA VAL A 258 -7.98 -2.06 -17.29
C VAL A 258 -7.25 -2.94 -18.29
N ALA A 259 -6.27 -3.69 -17.79
CA ALA A 259 -5.18 -4.13 -18.63
C ALA A 259 -5.11 -5.62 -18.94
N VAL A 260 -5.81 -6.53 -18.27
CA VAL A 260 -5.79 -7.97 -18.63
C VAL A 260 -7.09 -8.36 -19.33
N TYR A 261 -6.96 -9.06 -20.46
CA TYR A 261 -8.10 -9.66 -21.15
C TYR A 261 -7.77 -11.05 -21.67
N TYR A 262 -8.81 -11.86 -21.78
CA TYR A 262 -8.74 -13.17 -22.39
C TYR A 262 -9.80 -13.29 -23.47
N THR A 263 -9.37 -13.69 -24.66
CA THR A 263 -10.24 -13.95 -25.80
C THR A 263 -10.48 -15.45 -25.92
N VAL A 264 -11.73 -15.86 -25.93
CA VAL A 264 -12.16 -17.26 -25.87
C VAL A 264 -13.01 -17.59 -27.08
N SER A 265 -12.70 -18.70 -27.76
CA SER A 265 -13.49 -19.17 -28.90
C SER A 265 -14.72 -19.94 -28.44
N THR A 266 -15.87 -19.70 -29.06
CA THR A 266 -17.13 -20.41 -28.81
C THR A 266 -17.53 -21.27 -30.01
N SER A 267 -18.16 -22.41 -29.72
CA SER A 267 -18.85 -23.27 -30.68
C SER A 267 -20.18 -23.74 -30.08
N ASN A 268 -21.28 -23.47 -30.76
CA ASN A 268 -22.65 -23.63 -30.27
C ASN A 268 -22.88 -23.03 -28.85
N GLY A 269 -22.22 -21.93 -28.53
CA GLY A 269 -22.32 -21.23 -27.24
C GLY A 269 -21.42 -21.79 -26.15
N VAL A 270 -20.66 -22.85 -26.40
CA VAL A 270 -19.73 -23.46 -25.43
C VAL A 270 -18.30 -22.98 -25.71
N PHE A 271 -17.52 -22.70 -24.66
CA PHE A 271 -16.11 -22.33 -24.81
C PHE A 271 -15.28 -23.52 -25.29
N THR A 272 -14.37 -23.30 -26.23
CA THR A 272 -13.59 -24.37 -26.87
C THR A 272 -12.09 -24.22 -26.69
N SER A 273 -11.58 -22.99 -26.68
CA SER A 273 -10.16 -22.69 -26.55
C SER A 273 -9.94 -21.24 -26.17
N VAL A 274 -8.81 -20.95 -25.52
CA VAL A 274 -8.29 -19.58 -25.36
C VAL A 274 -7.62 -19.21 -26.68
N ALA A 275 -8.15 -18.19 -27.36
CA ALA A 275 -7.62 -17.69 -28.63
C ALA A 275 -6.49 -16.68 -28.43
N ASP A 276 -6.60 -15.85 -27.39
CA ASP A 276 -5.59 -14.87 -27.02
C ASP A 276 -5.66 -14.58 -25.51
N TYR A 277 -4.50 -14.27 -24.93
CA TYR A 277 -4.37 -13.72 -23.59
C TYR A 277 -3.44 -12.53 -23.70
N GLY A 278 -4.01 -11.33 -23.51
CA GLY A 278 -3.32 -10.09 -23.80
C GLY A 278 -3.32 -9.16 -22.60
N ARG A 279 -2.31 -8.28 -22.59
CA ARG A 279 -2.26 -7.14 -21.69
C ARG A 279 -2.18 -5.84 -22.48
N LYS A 280 -3.11 -4.91 -22.26
CA LYS A 280 -3.10 -3.55 -22.84
C LYS A 280 -3.24 -2.52 -21.73
N VAL A 281 -2.15 -1.82 -21.41
CA VAL A 281 -2.19 -0.65 -20.52
C VAL A 281 -1.97 0.58 -21.40
N SER A 282 -2.91 1.52 -21.42
CA SER A 282 -2.63 2.86 -21.93
C SER A 282 -2.86 3.89 -20.83
N TYR A 283 -1.87 4.77 -20.66
CA TYR A 283 -1.92 5.90 -19.76
C TYR A 283 -2.14 7.13 -20.63
N GLU A 284 -3.33 7.74 -20.64
CA GLU A 284 -3.47 9.06 -21.24
C GLU A 284 -2.72 10.10 -20.38
N ARG A 285 -1.52 10.45 -20.88
CA ARG A 285 -0.70 11.64 -20.62
C ARG A 285 -0.94 12.39 -19.30
N SER A 286 -0.15 12.06 -18.27
CA SER A 286 0.90 12.97 -17.76
C SER A 286 1.80 12.18 -16.80
N LEU A 287 2.85 11.57 -17.35
CA LEU A 287 3.88 10.95 -16.53
C LEU A 287 4.68 12.06 -15.82
N ALA A 288 4.23 12.47 -14.64
CA ALA A 288 5.22 12.50 -13.56
C ALA A 288 5.66 11.04 -13.41
N LYS A 289 6.91 10.73 -13.77
CA LYS A 289 7.47 9.38 -13.62
C LYS A 289 7.25 8.95 -12.16
N MET A 290 6.27 8.10 -11.90
CA MET A 290 6.16 7.41 -10.63
C MET A 290 7.35 6.48 -10.52
N LYS A 291 8.31 6.88 -9.69
CA LYS A 291 9.50 6.11 -9.39
C LYS A 291 9.05 4.88 -8.61
N LEU A 292 9.32 3.69 -9.15
CA LEU A 292 8.90 2.41 -8.61
C LEU A 292 9.52 2.15 -7.23
N ILE A 293 8.69 1.61 -6.35
CA ILE A 293 8.93 1.45 -4.92
C ILE A 293 9.02 -0.04 -4.68
N TYR A 294 10.22 -0.59 -4.80
CA TYR A 294 10.43 -1.99 -4.45
C TYR A 294 10.28 -2.12 -2.94
N PRO A 295 9.63 -3.15 -2.36
CA PRO A 295 9.84 -3.50 -0.95
C PRO A 295 11.34 -3.80 -0.73
N PRO A 296 11.91 -3.57 0.47
CA PRO A 296 13.33 -3.79 0.68
C PRO A 296 13.66 -5.22 0.33
N LEU A 297 14.65 -5.44 -0.52
CA LEU A 297 15.38 -6.70 -0.46
C LEU A 297 15.94 -6.75 0.97
N PRO A 298 15.46 -7.67 1.83
CA PRO A 298 15.82 -7.66 3.24
C PRO A 298 17.32 -7.91 3.34
N GLY A 299 18.08 -6.89 3.76
CA GLY A 299 19.41 -7.11 4.29
C GLY A 299 19.32 -7.97 5.55
N GLN A 300 20.35 -8.74 5.85
CA GLN A 300 20.47 -9.38 7.16
C GLN A 300 21.03 -8.38 8.17
N LEU A 301 20.44 -8.35 9.37
CA LEU A 301 21.01 -7.58 10.48
C LEU A 301 22.43 -8.07 10.77
N ARG A 302 23.32 -7.13 11.07
CA ARG A 302 24.68 -7.44 11.48
C ARG A 302 24.71 -7.82 12.97
N ASN A 303 25.61 -8.74 13.32
CA ASN A 303 25.99 -8.94 14.72
C ASN A 303 26.89 -7.77 15.19
N TRP A 304 26.35 -6.93 16.06
CA TRP A 304 27.08 -5.84 16.73
C TRP A 304 27.73 -6.37 18.00
N ALA A 305 29.02 -6.08 18.19
CA ALA A 305 29.86 -6.61 19.26
C ALA A 305 30.17 -5.57 20.35
N GLY A 306 30.00 -4.28 20.06
CA GLY A 306 30.26 -3.21 21.04
C GLY A 306 29.24 -3.20 22.17
N THR A 307 29.71 -3.00 23.40
CA THR A 307 28.82 -2.79 24.55
C THR A 307 28.52 -1.30 24.68
N PRO A 308 27.25 -0.88 24.73
CA PRO A 308 26.89 0.53 24.91
C PRO A 308 27.42 1.09 26.23
N PRO A 309 27.68 2.40 26.32
CA PRO A 309 27.98 3.04 27.60
C PRO A 309 26.78 2.92 28.54
N LEU A 310 27.05 2.83 29.85
CA LEU A 310 26.01 2.65 30.87
C LEU A 310 25.23 3.93 31.19
N THR A 311 25.67 5.07 30.66
CA THR A 311 25.07 6.39 30.87
C THR A 311 24.37 6.86 29.60
N SER A 312 23.18 7.46 29.75
CA SER A 312 22.42 8.13 28.70
C SER A 312 22.17 9.59 29.11
N PRO A 313 22.49 10.59 28.28
CA PRO A 313 23.18 10.46 27.00
C PRO A 313 24.64 10.01 27.19
N GLY A 314 25.20 9.29 26.21
CA GLY A 314 26.57 8.80 26.26
C GLY A 314 27.13 8.47 24.89
N SER A 315 28.45 8.55 24.73
CA SER A 315 29.12 8.14 23.49
C SER A 315 30.43 7.41 23.77
N THR A 316 30.72 6.36 23.02
CA THR A 316 31.97 5.58 23.14
C THR A 316 32.33 4.91 21.81
N VAL A 317 33.58 4.44 21.70
CA VAL A 317 33.98 3.49 20.66
C VAL A 317 34.37 2.16 21.30
N VAL A 318 33.67 1.09 20.93
CA VAL A 318 33.97 -0.28 21.38
C VAL A 318 33.97 -1.20 20.17
N SER A 319 35.01 -2.03 20.00
CA SER A 319 35.14 -2.94 18.86
C SER A 319 35.04 -2.22 17.49
N ASN A 320 35.55 -0.99 17.43
CA ASN A 320 35.48 -0.08 16.27
C ASN A 320 34.06 0.34 15.87
N GLU A 321 33.09 0.20 16.77
CA GLU A 321 31.73 0.74 16.62
C GLU A 321 31.66 2.06 17.40
N ALA A 322 31.35 3.16 16.71
CA ALA A 322 30.96 4.41 17.36
C ALA A 322 29.53 4.26 17.85
N ILE A 323 29.32 4.29 19.17
CA ILE A 323 28.03 4.06 19.81
C ILE A 323 27.61 5.33 20.53
N ILE A 324 26.37 5.75 20.28
CA ILE A 324 25.68 6.85 20.96
C ILE A 324 24.47 6.25 21.67
N THR A 325 24.31 6.52 22.95
CA THR A 325 23.11 6.19 23.72
C THR A 325 22.33 7.44 24.02
N ASP A 326 21.01 7.27 24.00
CA ASP A 326 20.05 8.33 24.21
C ASP A 326 19.24 8.07 25.48
N PRO A 327 18.74 9.11 26.17
CA PRO A 327 17.70 8.93 27.18
C PRO A 327 16.46 8.28 26.56
N SER A 328 15.63 7.66 27.38
CA SER A 328 14.37 7.08 26.90
C SER A 328 13.22 8.04 27.09
N ASN A 329 12.23 7.99 26.20
CA ASN A 329 10.96 8.72 26.29
C ASN A 329 11.16 10.25 26.29
N ASP A 330 12.22 10.70 25.67
CA ASP A 330 12.59 12.11 25.59
C ASP A 330 12.16 12.74 24.27
N GLN A 331 11.90 11.96 23.22
CA GLN A 331 11.30 12.45 21.98
C GLN A 331 10.10 13.40 22.16
N TYR A 332 9.94 14.33 21.22
CA TYR A 332 8.76 15.19 21.15
C TYR A 332 7.49 14.43 20.77
N LYS A 333 6.36 14.93 21.26
CA LYS A 333 5.09 14.18 21.26
C LYS A 333 3.95 14.93 20.59
N TYR A 334 4.26 15.81 19.64
CA TYR A 334 3.23 16.44 18.80
C TYR A 334 2.38 15.38 18.12
N TYR A 335 1.06 15.57 18.18
CA TYR A 335 0.09 14.62 17.68
C TYR A 335 -1.14 15.35 17.16
N ARG A 336 -1.95 14.70 16.32
CA ARG A 336 -3.30 15.19 16.01
C ARG A 336 -4.37 14.38 16.77
N PRO A 337 -5.35 15.01 17.42
CA PRO A 337 -6.39 14.26 18.13
C PRO A 337 -7.29 13.41 17.23
N ASP A 338 -7.51 13.84 15.98
CA ASP A 338 -8.33 13.15 14.99
C ASP A 338 -7.52 12.21 14.08
N TRP A 339 -6.20 12.17 14.27
CA TRP A 339 -5.28 11.35 13.49
C TRP A 339 -4.16 10.83 14.39
N ASN A 340 -4.14 9.52 14.66
CA ASN A 340 -3.16 8.86 15.52
C ASN A 340 -1.74 8.76 14.89
N TRP A 341 -1.34 9.78 14.14
CA TRP A 341 -0.05 9.94 13.51
C TRP A 341 0.54 11.33 13.85
N PRO A 342 1.86 11.44 14.03
CA PRO A 342 2.84 10.34 13.98
C PRO A 342 2.81 9.46 15.22
N ILE A 343 3.26 8.21 15.08
CA ILE A 343 3.41 7.29 16.21
C ILE A 343 4.67 7.68 16.96
N THR A 344 4.54 8.62 17.89
CA THR A 344 5.68 9.26 18.57
C THR A 344 6.53 8.28 19.38
N SER A 345 5.97 7.16 19.85
CA SER A 345 6.77 6.07 20.44
C SER A 345 7.74 5.40 19.48
N ASP A 346 7.45 5.43 18.16
CA ASP A 346 8.34 4.88 17.13
C ASP A 346 9.43 5.88 16.69
N LEU A 347 9.50 7.06 17.33
CA LEU A 347 10.46 8.13 17.02
C LEU A 347 11.48 8.37 18.13
N ASP A 348 11.36 7.63 19.23
CA ASP A 348 12.19 7.67 20.43
C ASP A 348 13.45 6.83 20.23
N VAL A 349 14.56 7.47 19.91
CA VAL A 349 15.86 6.81 19.78
C VAL A 349 16.35 6.41 21.16
N LEU A 350 16.99 5.24 21.23
CA LEU A 350 17.66 4.76 22.44
C LEU A 350 19.15 4.57 22.20
N GLU A 351 19.52 4.21 20.97
CA GLU A 351 20.90 3.89 20.64
C GLU A 351 21.14 4.03 19.13
N THR A 352 22.22 4.70 18.77
CA THR A 352 22.73 4.73 17.39
C THR A 352 24.15 4.17 17.34
N ARG A 353 24.45 3.40 16.29
CA ARG A 353 25.80 2.86 16.04
C ARG A 353 26.26 3.12 14.62
N LEU A 354 27.53 3.48 14.47
CA LEU A 354 28.23 3.55 13.20
C LEU A 354 29.44 2.62 13.21
N TYR A 355 29.70 1.95 12.08
CA TYR A 355 30.91 1.15 11.87
C TYR A 355 31.27 1.14 10.39
N SER A 356 32.55 1.05 10.05
CA SER A 356 33.01 0.83 8.69
C SER A 356 33.95 -0.37 8.61
N ASP A 357 33.83 -1.18 7.55
CA ASP A 357 34.77 -2.27 7.21
C ASP A 357 35.78 -1.87 6.12
N GLY A 358 35.79 -0.59 5.72
CA GLY A 358 36.59 -0.09 4.61
C GLY A 358 35.97 -0.28 3.21
N GLN A 359 34.81 -0.94 3.11
CA GLN A 359 33.99 -1.00 1.89
C GLN A 359 32.61 -0.38 2.10
N TYR A 360 32.03 -0.56 3.29
CA TYR A 360 30.70 -0.09 3.64
C TYR A 360 30.71 0.65 4.98
N LEU A 361 29.88 1.69 5.07
CA LEU A 361 29.45 2.26 6.33
C LEU A 361 28.15 1.57 6.76
N TYR A 362 28.14 1.00 7.95
CA TYR A 362 27.00 0.39 8.60
C TYR A 362 26.47 1.33 9.66
N ILE A 363 25.18 1.56 9.64
CA ILE A 363 24.46 2.38 10.60
C ILE A 363 23.37 1.51 11.23
N ARG A 364 23.22 1.60 12.54
CA ARG A 364 22.10 1.00 13.27
C ARG A 364 21.45 2.05 14.13
N VAL A 365 20.13 2.16 14.03
CA VAL A 365 19.30 2.99 14.91
C VAL A 365 18.33 2.07 15.64
N LYS A 366 18.39 2.10 16.97
CA LYS A 366 17.46 1.39 17.85
C LYS A 366 16.52 2.41 18.47
N LEU A 367 15.24 2.18 18.27
CA LEU A 367 14.13 2.96 18.79
C LEU A 367 13.50 2.22 19.98
N SER A 368 12.76 2.92 20.83
CA SER A 368 12.09 2.30 21.98
C SER A 368 10.99 1.34 21.55
N THR A 369 10.24 1.69 20.50
CA THR A 369 9.41 0.76 19.74
C THR A 369 9.57 0.98 18.23
N LEU A 370 9.12 0.01 17.43
CA LEU A 370 8.98 0.17 15.98
C LEU A 370 7.72 -0.55 15.49
N LYS A 371 6.57 -0.13 16.02
CA LYS A 371 5.27 -0.71 15.67
C LYS A 371 4.94 -0.45 14.20
N ASN A 372 5.30 0.74 13.71
CA ASN A 372 5.23 1.09 12.31
C ASN A 372 6.61 1.53 11.80
N LYS A 373 7.20 0.72 10.92
CA LYS A 373 8.49 0.98 10.27
C LYS A 373 8.50 2.22 9.36
N TYR A 374 7.32 2.74 9.00
CA TYR A 374 7.17 3.93 8.17
C TYR A 374 7.16 5.23 8.99
N SER A 375 7.06 5.16 10.33
CA SER A 375 7.02 6.33 11.21
C SER A 375 8.29 7.18 11.18
N PRO A 376 9.51 6.61 11.31
CA PRO A 376 10.71 7.41 11.36
C PRO A 376 11.20 7.84 9.97
N TYR A 377 11.61 9.09 9.86
CA TYR A 377 12.55 9.58 8.84
C TYR A 377 13.84 9.94 9.58
N ILE A 378 14.94 9.28 9.24
CA ILE A 378 16.24 9.50 9.87
C ILE A 378 17.15 10.25 8.91
N MET A 379 17.76 11.35 9.36
CA MET A 379 18.84 12.03 8.64
C MET A 379 20.13 12.01 9.45
N ILE A 380 21.24 11.74 8.76
CA ILE A 380 22.59 11.70 9.32
C ILE A 380 23.48 12.60 8.46
N PRO A 381 23.49 13.92 8.72
CA PRO A 381 24.47 14.83 8.13
C PRO A 381 25.88 14.47 8.62
N ILE A 382 26.86 14.51 7.72
CA ILE A 382 28.27 14.23 8.01
C ILE A 382 29.15 15.29 7.33
N ASP A 383 30.09 15.82 8.09
CA ASP A 383 31.18 16.72 7.73
C ASP A 383 32.50 15.92 7.82
N TYR A 384 33.22 15.85 6.71
CA TYR A 384 34.48 15.11 6.57
C TYR A 384 35.71 15.93 6.98
N THR A 385 35.54 17.23 7.19
CA THR A 385 36.60 18.19 7.49
C THR A 385 36.25 19.04 8.71
N PRO A 386 35.97 18.39 9.87
CA PRO A 386 35.35 19.07 11.01
C PRO A 386 36.19 20.14 11.70
N ASP A 387 37.49 20.18 11.37
CA ASP A 387 38.44 21.19 11.83
C ASP A 387 38.40 22.48 10.95
N ASN A 388 37.62 22.51 9.86
CA ASN A 388 37.42 23.67 8.98
C ASN A 388 35.93 24.03 8.82
N PRO A 389 35.36 24.86 9.71
CA PRO A 389 33.91 25.11 9.76
C PRO A 389 33.31 25.85 8.53
N SER A 390 34.13 26.22 7.55
CA SER A 390 33.69 26.94 6.34
C SER A 390 33.59 26.06 5.09
N ASP A 391 34.20 24.86 5.11
CA ASP A 391 34.03 23.86 4.06
C ASP A 391 32.77 23.02 4.30
N GLY A 392 32.42 22.15 3.36
CA GLY A 392 31.09 21.56 3.25
C GLY A 392 30.16 22.33 2.33
N PHE A 393 28.99 21.74 2.09
CA PHE A 393 28.01 22.19 1.12
C PHE A 393 27.10 23.28 1.69
N ASP A 394 26.29 22.93 2.68
CA ASP A 394 25.29 23.82 3.28
C ASP A 394 25.15 23.52 4.77
N ASN A 395 24.61 24.46 5.54
CA ASN A 395 24.24 24.25 6.93
C ASN A 395 22.77 23.81 7.06
N TRP A 396 21.93 24.17 6.09
CA TRP A 396 20.55 23.73 6.03
C TRP A 396 20.43 22.27 5.62
N LEU A 397 19.53 21.54 6.27
CA LEU A 397 19.07 20.24 5.81
C LEU A 397 18.08 20.42 4.64
N PRO A 398 17.86 19.38 3.81
CA PRO A 398 16.95 19.41 2.65
C PRO A 398 15.58 19.99 2.97
N GLY A 399 15.04 20.77 2.02
CA GLY A 399 13.97 21.78 2.17
C GLY A 399 12.56 21.31 2.56
N PHE A 400 12.45 20.23 3.33
CA PHE A 400 11.21 19.78 3.96
C PHE A 400 11.34 19.63 5.47
N SER A 401 12.55 19.81 6.05
CA SER A 401 12.80 19.57 7.47
C SER A 401 12.91 20.82 8.33
N ASP A 402 12.89 22.01 7.72
CA ASP A 402 13.03 23.33 8.38
C ASP A 402 14.11 23.37 9.48
N THR A 403 15.23 22.69 9.21
CA THR A 403 16.27 22.38 10.19
C THR A 403 17.62 22.82 9.64
N ASN A 404 18.37 23.53 10.48
CA ASN A 404 19.71 24.01 10.17
C ASN A 404 20.70 23.63 11.28
N LEU A 405 21.94 23.37 10.90
CA LEU A 405 23.05 22.98 11.74
C LEU A 405 23.99 24.18 12.03
N PRO A 406 24.74 24.16 13.14
CA PRO A 406 25.80 25.14 13.42
C PRO A 406 27.05 24.99 12.54
N TRP A 407 27.08 23.98 11.67
CA TRP A 407 28.19 23.62 10.81
C TRP A 407 27.65 23.17 9.45
N LYS A 408 28.51 23.17 8.44
CA LYS A 408 28.13 22.70 7.09
C LYS A 408 28.43 21.23 6.93
N TRP A 409 27.53 20.49 6.29
CA TRP A 409 27.71 19.08 5.98
C TRP A 409 28.28 18.87 4.57
N ASP A 410 29.04 17.80 4.35
CA ASP A 410 29.47 17.35 3.01
C ASP A 410 28.48 16.37 2.39
N VAL A 411 27.87 15.54 3.25
CA VAL A 411 26.91 14.53 2.85
C VAL A 411 25.79 14.41 3.88
N ILE A 412 24.60 13.98 3.46
CA ILE A 412 23.55 13.51 4.37
C ILE A 412 23.15 12.11 3.96
N ILE A 413 23.18 11.18 4.91
CA ILE A 413 22.58 9.86 4.74
C ILE A 413 21.15 9.92 5.27
N GLY A 414 20.18 9.63 4.42
CA GLY A 414 18.77 9.55 4.81
C GLY A 414 18.24 8.12 4.77
N ILE A 415 17.39 7.80 5.73
CA ILE A 415 16.63 6.54 5.80
C ILE A 415 15.16 6.91 5.94
N ASN A 416 14.36 6.55 4.95
CA ASN A 416 12.96 6.89 4.89
C ASN A 416 12.18 5.75 4.22
N PHE A 417 11.39 5.01 5.00
CA PHE A 417 10.55 3.95 4.46
C PHE A 417 9.23 4.47 3.86
N GLY A 418 8.78 5.68 4.21
CA GLY A 418 7.54 6.30 3.72
C GLY A 418 7.66 6.94 2.34
N LYS A 419 8.87 7.26 1.86
CA LYS A 419 9.12 7.71 0.47
C LYS A 419 9.30 6.54 -0.47
N SER A 420 8.81 5.37 -0.08
CA SER A 420 8.61 4.33 -1.07
C SER A 420 9.98 3.90 -1.70
N GLU A 421 11.02 4.11 -0.92
CA GLU A 421 12.41 3.91 -1.28
C GLU A 421 12.97 2.95 -0.25
N THR A 422 13.39 1.78 -0.69
CA THR A 422 13.77 0.69 0.23
C THR A 422 15.25 0.49 0.35
N GLN A 423 15.93 1.56 0.00
CA GLN A 423 17.34 1.77 0.17
C GLN A 423 17.50 3.08 0.94
N PRO A 424 18.58 3.20 1.70
CA PRO A 424 19.00 4.52 2.13
C PRO A 424 19.32 5.39 0.91
N PHE A 425 19.38 6.70 1.14
CA PHE A 425 19.80 7.65 0.13
C PHE A 425 20.81 8.62 0.68
N VAL A 426 21.50 9.26 -0.25
CA VAL A 426 22.60 10.15 0.04
C VAL A 426 22.32 11.48 -0.65
N PHE A 427 22.19 12.56 0.10
CA PHE A 427 22.33 13.91 -0.44
C PHE A 427 23.81 14.27 -0.48
N ASN A 428 24.25 14.79 -1.60
CA ASN A 428 25.55 15.42 -1.79
C ASN A 428 25.31 16.88 -2.21
N HIS A 429 26.28 17.49 -2.91
CA HIS A 429 26.23 18.88 -3.34
C HIS A 429 25.17 19.20 -4.43
N ALA A 430 24.27 18.28 -4.76
CA ALA A 430 23.26 18.46 -5.80
C ALA A 430 21.83 18.70 -5.29
N TRP A 431 21.58 18.74 -3.97
CA TRP A 431 20.23 18.74 -3.34
C TRP A 431 19.29 17.60 -3.77
N ASP A 432 19.63 16.83 -4.80
CA ASP A 432 18.93 15.64 -5.26
C ASP A 432 19.51 14.38 -4.58
N PRO A 433 18.69 13.55 -3.92
CA PRO A 433 19.19 12.37 -3.24
C PRO A 433 19.48 11.22 -4.21
N THR A 434 20.60 10.53 -4.00
CA THR A 434 20.97 9.30 -4.71
C THR A 434 20.71 8.08 -3.85
N PHE A 435 19.95 7.11 -4.37
CA PHE A 435 19.56 5.89 -3.66
C PHE A 435 20.66 4.85 -3.75
N THR A 436 21.09 4.32 -2.61
CA THR A 436 22.24 3.44 -2.55
C THR A 436 22.26 2.64 -1.26
N GLY A 437 22.77 1.41 -1.30
CA GLY A 437 22.90 0.57 -0.12
C GLY A 437 21.69 -0.33 0.13
N GLN A 438 21.61 -0.83 1.37
CA GLN A 438 20.62 -1.83 1.79
C GLN A 438 20.08 -1.48 3.17
N LEU A 439 18.81 -1.81 3.43
CA LEU A 439 18.18 -1.69 4.74
C LEU A 439 17.83 -3.08 5.31
N ALA A 440 17.89 -3.19 6.63
CA ALA A 440 17.37 -4.31 7.40
C ALA A 440 16.56 -3.77 8.58
N VAL A 441 15.43 -4.41 8.89
CA VAL A 441 14.50 -3.95 9.94
C VAL A 441 14.12 -5.12 10.83
N ASN A 442 14.14 -4.90 12.14
CA ASN A 442 13.59 -5.81 13.12
C ASN A 442 12.65 -5.05 14.06
N GLN A 443 11.36 -5.10 13.75
CA GLN A 443 10.32 -4.40 14.50
C GLN A 443 10.18 -4.92 15.94
N THR A 444 10.43 -6.22 16.17
CA THR A 444 10.38 -6.82 17.52
C THR A 444 11.46 -6.25 18.42
N GLN A 445 12.62 -5.89 17.87
CA GLN A 445 13.73 -5.30 18.62
C GLN A 445 13.78 -3.77 18.52
N GLY A 446 12.90 -3.15 17.75
CA GLY A 446 12.92 -1.71 17.49
C GLY A 446 14.12 -1.25 16.66
N VAL A 447 14.63 -2.06 15.73
CA VAL A 447 15.91 -1.82 15.06
C VAL A 447 15.74 -1.54 13.56
N ILE A 448 16.41 -0.50 13.08
CA ILE A 448 16.67 -0.22 11.67
C ILE A 448 18.18 -0.24 11.44
N GLU A 449 18.64 -0.97 10.43
CA GLU A 449 20.04 -0.99 9.99
C GLU A 449 20.16 -0.58 8.53
N ALA A 450 21.20 0.19 8.23
CA ALA A 450 21.57 0.59 6.89
C ALA A 450 23.02 0.17 6.57
N LYS A 451 23.24 -0.33 5.36
CA LYS A 451 24.56 -0.66 4.81
C LYS A 451 24.80 0.20 3.57
N ILE A 452 25.69 1.18 3.68
CA ILE A 452 25.99 2.17 2.63
C ILE A 452 27.35 1.86 2.00
N PRO A 453 27.46 1.70 0.67
CA PRO A 453 28.76 1.59 0.02
C PRO A 453 29.56 2.88 0.21
N LEU A 454 30.81 2.79 0.66
CA LEU A 454 31.68 3.97 0.80
C LEU A 454 31.96 4.64 -0.54
N SER A 455 31.86 3.91 -1.66
CA SER A 455 31.92 4.48 -3.02
C SER A 455 30.82 5.50 -3.30
N SER A 456 29.70 5.43 -2.57
CA SER A 456 28.59 6.39 -2.67
C SER A 456 28.77 7.59 -1.72
N LEU A 457 29.84 7.61 -0.94
CA LEU A 457 30.22 8.66 0.02
C LEU A 457 31.59 9.22 -0.40
N PRO A 458 31.68 9.93 -1.55
CA PRO A 458 32.96 10.39 -2.07
C PRO A 458 33.60 11.37 -1.08
N GLY A 459 34.84 11.08 -0.68
CA GLY A 459 35.56 11.88 0.32
C GLY A 459 35.49 11.34 1.75
N PHE A 460 34.73 10.27 2.01
CA PHE A 460 34.71 9.64 3.33
C PHE A 460 36.14 9.25 3.77
N PRO A 461 36.65 9.77 4.90
CA PRO A 461 38.06 9.68 5.22
C PRO A 461 38.45 8.28 5.70
N THR A 462 39.56 7.75 5.18
CA THR A 462 40.19 6.55 5.77
C THR A 462 40.99 6.89 7.02
N ASN A 463 41.48 8.12 7.16
CA ASN A 463 42.18 8.61 8.34
C ASN A 463 41.74 10.04 8.63
N GLY A 464 41.57 10.40 9.89
CA GLY A 464 41.18 11.76 10.28
C GLY A 464 39.96 11.76 11.20
N LYS A 465 39.10 12.76 11.04
CA LYS A 465 37.88 12.90 11.82
C LYS A 465 36.68 13.12 10.90
N ILE A 466 35.50 12.74 11.35
CA ILE A 466 34.22 13.19 10.79
C ILE A 466 33.40 13.81 11.92
N LYS A 467 32.59 14.82 11.61
CA LYS A 467 31.54 15.33 12.49
C LYS A 467 30.19 14.92 11.94
N TYR A 468 29.29 14.46 12.80
CA TYR A 468 27.96 14.05 12.39
C TYR A 468 26.94 14.23 13.51
N THR A 469 25.66 14.23 13.15
CA THR A 469 24.55 14.09 14.10
C THR A 469 23.52 13.13 13.53
N VAL A 470 22.59 12.64 14.35
CA VAL A 470 21.55 11.68 13.95
C VAL A 470 20.22 12.26 14.40
N ILE A 471 19.41 12.65 13.44
CA ILE A 471 18.19 13.41 13.66
C ILE A 471 17.01 12.57 13.20
N ILE A 472 15.99 12.47 14.06
CA ILE A 472 14.78 11.72 13.82
C ILE A 472 13.65 12.70 13.62
N PHE A 473 12.99 12.56 12.48
CA PHE A 473 11.78 13.26 12.11
C PHE A 473 10.63 12.26 12.06
N ALA A 474 9.41 12.78 12.23
CA ALA A 474 8.24 12.05 11.81
C ALA A 474 8.15 12.03 10.28
N ASN A 475 7.74 10.89 9.73
CA ASN A 475 7.53 10.76 8.30
C ASN A 475 6.17 11.32 7.88
N SER A 476 6.12 12.07 6.78
CA SER A 476 4.89 12.44 6.08
C SER A 476 4.93 11.94 4.65
N PHE A 477 4.68 10.63 4.48
CA PHE A 477 4.51 9.99 3.18
C PHE A 477 5.72 10.24 2.24
N GLY A 478 6.91 10.19 2.82
CA GLY A 478 8.17 10.41 2.13
C GLY A 478 8.79 11.81 2.27
N GLY A 479 8.03 12.76 2.81
CA GLY A 479 8.55 14.00 3.38
C GLY A 479 8.80 13.88 4.88
N VAL A 480 9.27 14.98 5.46
CA VAL A 480 9.22 15.19 6.90
C VAL A 480 7.83 15.72 7.26
N TRP A 481 7.29 15.27 8.38
CA TRP A 481 5.99 15.70 8.88
C TRP A 481 6.14 17.01 9.64
N ASP A 482 5.54 18.05 9.07
CA ASP A 482 5.50 19.40 9.63
C ASP A 482 4.32 19.53 10.62
N PRO A 483 4.58 19.76 11.92
CA PRO A 483 3.54 19.92 12.92
C PRO A 483 2.63 21.15 12.69
N GLY A 484 3.18 22.24 12.14
CA GLY A 484 2.46 23.49 11.88
C GLY A 484 1.46 23.36 10.73
N GLN A 485 1.88 22.77 9.61
CA GLN A 485 0.99 22.46 8.47
C GLN A 485 -0.15 21.50 8.88
N ASN A 486 0.09 20.65 9.87
CA ASN A 486 -0.84 19.63 10.31
C ASN A 486 -1.70 20.05 11.51
N ASN A 487 -1.63 21.29 11.99
CA ASN A 487 -2.38 21.73 13.17
C ASN A 487 -2.18 20.80 14.38
N ALA A 488 -0.93 20.40 14.62
CA ALA A 488 -0.57 19.46 15.67
C ALA A 488 -0.88 20.02 17.06
N VAL A 489 -1.09 19.16 18.04
CA VAL A 489 -1.29 19.53 19.44
C VAL A 489 -0.01 19.20 20.20
N ASP A 490 0.51 20.18 20.93
CA ASP A 490 1.51 19.94 21.97
C ASP A 490 0.85 19.33 23.20
N PRO A 491 1.15 18.07 23.56
CA PRO A 491 0.55 17.45 24.75
C PRO A 491 0.97 18.11 26.06
N SER A 492 2.10 18.83 26.09
CA SER A 492 2.62 19.45 27.31
C SER A 492 1.91 20.76 27.67
N THR A 493 1.42 21.48 26.66
CA THR A 493 0.72 22.78 26.83
C THR A 493 -0.76 22.72 26.43
N GLY A 494 -1.18 21.70 25.68
CA GLY A 494 -2.51 21.59 25.06
C GLY A 494 -2.72 22.56 23.89
N LYS A 495 -1.68 23.26 23.45
CA LYS A 495 -1.75 24.25 22.38
C LYS A 495 -1.80 23.56 21.01
N THR A 496 -2.71 24.02 20.15
CA THR A 496 -2.65 23.72 18.71
C THR A 496 -1.59 24.59 18.06
N ILE A 497 -0.67 23.95 17.34
CA ILE A 497 0.43 24.53 16.60
C ILE A 497 -0.06 24.75 15.17
N SER A 498 -0.14 26.00 14.74
CA SER A 498 -0.42 26.40 13.35
C SER A 498 0.86 26.76 12.60
N GLU A 499 0.78 27.05 11.30
CA GLU A 499 1.93 27.59 10.54
C GLU A 499 2.48 28.91 11.11
N ASP A 500 1.63 29.67 11.82
CA ASP A 500 2.04 30.89 12.54
C ASP A 500 2.79 30.57 13.85
N ASP A 501 2.68 29.35 14.34
CA ASP A 501 3.39 28.84 15.52
C ASP A 501 4.63 28.05 15.07
N TYR A 502 5.82 28.62 15.24
CA TYR A 502 7.05 27.88 14.96
C TYR A 502 7.18 26.65 15.86
N ALA A 503 7.20 25.48 15.24
CA ALA A 503 7.50 24.19 15.86
C ALA A 503 8.53 23.46 15.01
N SER A 504 9.55 22.89 15.65
CA SER A 504 10.53 22.07 14.94
C SER A 504 9.89 20.78 14.44
N ASP A 505 10.25 20.37 13.23
CA ASP A 505 9.90 19.06 12.68
C ASP A 505 10.69 17.90 13.31
N VAL A 506 11.75 18.25 14.06
CA VAL A 506 12.59 17.28 14.75
C VAL A 506 11.82 16.68 15.91
N TYR A 507 11.69 15.36 15.88
CA TYR A 507 11.09 14.60 16.96
C TYR A 507 12.12 14.12 17.96
N ASP A 508 13.33 13.81 17.51
CA ASP A 508 14.39 13.31 18.39
C ASP A 508 15.79 13.55 17.81
N ILE A 509 16.81 13.57 18.67
CA ILE A 509 18.22 13.74 18.30
C ILE A 509 19.06 12.80 19.15
N ALA A 510 19.74 11.85 18.51
CA ALA A 510 20.49 10.83 19.25
C ALA A 510 21.58 11.45 20.14
N GLY A 511 21.58 11.04 21.41
CA GLY A 511 22.52 11.46 22.44
C GLY A 511 22.21 12.82 23.04
N GLN A 512 20.95 13.26 22.98
CA GLN A 512 20.49 14.52 23.52
C GLN A 512 19.10 14.40 24.15
N ALA A 513 18.98 14.79 25.42
CA ALA A 513 17.67 15.14 25.96
C ALA A 513 17.18 16.47 25.31
N PRO A 514 15.98 16.50 24.70
CA PRO A 514 15.48 17.67 24.01
C PRO A 514 15.31 18.87 24.92
N THR A 515 15.54 20.07 24.38
CA THR A 515 15.43 21.33 25.11
C THR A 515 14.21 22.15 24.64
N SER A 516 13.59 22.93 25.52
CA SER A 516 12.43 23.76 25.15
C SER A 516 12.70 24.77 24.01
N ALA A 517 13.97 25.14 23.80
CA ALA A 517 14.39 26.04 22.73
C ALA A 517 14.35 25.39 21.33
N GLU A 518 14.46 24.06 21.26
CA GLU A 518 14.39 23.29 20.00
C GLU A 518 12.93 23.06 19.59
N VAL A 519 12.00 23.17 20.55
CA VAL A 519 10.54 23.08 20.34
C VAL A 519 9.95 24.37 19.77
N TYR A 520 10.45 25.53 20.24
CA TYR A 520 9.77 26.82 20.10
C TYR A 520 10.69 27.98 19.64
N GLY A 521 11.88 27.68 19.10
CA GLY A 521 13.00 28.63 18.95
C GLY A 521 12.80 29.87 18.05
N GLY A 522 11.80 29.89 17.18
CA GLY A 522 11.33 31.08 16.43
C GLY A 522 12.14 31.44 15.17
N TRP A 523 11.45 32.04 14.19
CA TRP A 523 11.99 32.56 12.92
C TRP A 523 12.89 33.80 13.04
N GLY A 524 13.11 34.33 14.24
CA GLY A 524 13.87 35.57 14.48
C GLY A 524 15.22 35.36 15.15
N ASN A 525 16.32 35.54 14.41
CA ASN A 525 17.71 35.60 14.89
C ASN A 525 18.25 34.38 15.69
N GLY A 526 17.76 33.17 15.45
CA GLY A 526 18.17 31.95 16.17
C GLY A 526 18.23 30.68 15.32
N SER A 527 18.67 30.82 14.06
CA SER A 527 18.56 29.90 12.93
C SER A 527 19.17 28.49 13.06
N GLN A 528 19.36 27.90 14.25
CA GLN A 528 19.96 26.57 14.44
C GLN A 528 19.03 25.69 15.29
N THR A 529 18.47 24.65 14.68
CA THR A 529 17.48 23.76 15.31
C THR A 529 18.12 22.54 15.98
N VAL A 530 19.35 22.18 15.56
CA VAL A 530 20.08 21.02 16.10
C VAL A 530 21.51 21.42 16.44
N LYS A 531 21.89 21.37 17.73
CA LYS A 531 23.24 21.75 18.18
C LYS A 531 24.14 20.57 18.50
N THR A 532 23.57 19.44 18.90
CA THR A 532 24.31 18.23 19.24
C THR A 532 25.02 17.67 18.03
N ALA A 533 26.32 17.43 18.17
CA ALA A 533 27.13 16.74 17.17
C ALA A 533 28.17 15.85 17.84
N PHE A 534 28.62 14.85 17.09
CA PHE A 534 29.68 13.93 17.49
C PHE A 534 30.82 14.04 16.51
N THR A 535 32.04 14.12 17.03
CA THR A 535 33.25 14.03 16.23
C THR A 535 33.86 12.65 16.44
N ALA A 536 33.82 11.83 15.39
CA ALA A 536 34.42 10.50 15.37
C ALA A 536 35.81 10.55 14.73
N GLN A 537 36.76 9.84 15.32
CA GLN A 537 38.12 9.68 14.79
C GLN A 537 38.24 8.35 14.05
N LEU A 538 38.85 8.38 12.85
CA LEU A 538 39.10 7.20 12.03
C LEU A 538 40.59 6.93 11.84
N THR A 539 40.95 5.65 11.90
CA THR A 539 42.26 5.12 11.49
C THR A 539 42.05 3.92 10.58
N ASN A 540 42.61 3.94 9.37
CA ASN A 540 42.42 2.92 8.34
C ASN A 540 40.94 2.56 8.08
N GLY A 541 40.05 3.56 8.11
CA GLY A 541 38.61 3.42 7.88
C GLY A 541 37.82 2.86 9.06
N LEU A 542 38.47 2.61 10.21
CA LEU A 542 37.86 2.10 11.44
C LEU A 542 37.67 3.23 12.44
N PHE A 543 36.54 3.26 13.14
CA PHE A 543 36.31 4.18 14.25
C PHE A 543 37.21 3.81 15.43
N VAL A 544 37.98 4.77 15.94
CA VAL A 544 38.91 4.57 17.06
C VAL A 544 38.68 5.52 18.24
N GLY A 545 37.84 6.54 18.05
CA GLY A 545 37.45 7.47 19.09
C GLY A 545 36.19 8.25 18.72
N ILE A 546 35.50 8.78 19.72
CA ILE A 546 34.34 9.66 19.55
C ILE A 546 34.31 10.67 20.69
N THR A 547 33.96 11.91 20.38
CA THR A 547 33.69 12.97 21.36
C THR A 547 32.38 13.66 21.01
N SER A 548 31.54 13.94 22.00
CA SER A 548 30.40 14.85 21.83
C SER A 548 30.88 16.31 21.86
N ALA A 549 30.30 17.14 21.01
CA ALA A 549 30.55 18.58 20.93
C ALA A 549 29.29 19.37 21.30
#